data_AF-A0A353BFB6-F1
#
_entry.id   AF-A0A353BFB6-F1
#
_cell.length_a   1.000
_cell.length_b   1.000
_cell.length_c   1.000
_cell.angle_alpha   90.00
_cell.angle_beta   90.00
_cell.angle_gamma   90.00
#
_symmetry.space_group_name_H-M   'P 1'
#
loop_
_entity.id
_entity.type
_entity.pdbx_description
1 polymer ?
#
loop_
_entity_poly.entity_id
_entity_poly.type
_entity_poly.pdbx_seq_one_letter_code
_entity_poly.pdbx_strand_id
1 'polypeptide(L)'
;MHAFHLANLAVSFSHQAITLHKIGTLPSRQSSNSYWLASRFRHEEWSGQLARHRLEIQRPGVSHRAARWNQILPVIQEVLLAEPLARFIAYFAEIQQSRVGSHPAESSDEPASDFASLAATTCNAHIEARNRCLNLIVFGQGLAAEQAERLNKLRHEMEYLSDQLLATLPQRHALDFYAFDLPNVEETHSAIFGSGKPDAHLRIQLVALRLYLEKVWQNLDPRTGCGRLNQRVAKVMLKMFSTDLFDSFGLPKSFDRIRQYAVSELHESAPRQNSLFAVNSSDAAKNRLPSESHSSTKRF
;
A
#
# COMPACT_ATOMS: atom_id res chain seq x y z
N MET A 1 19.20 -6.93 2.88
CA MET A 1 17.86 -7.19 3.46
C MET A 1 17.15 -8.22 2.60
N HIS A 2 16.70 -9.34 3.18
CA HIS A 2 15.95 -10.36 2.46
C HIS A 2 14.56 -9.87 2.02
N ALA A 3 14.06 -10.36 0.89
CA ALA A 3 12.75 -9.98 0.33
C ALA A 3 11.57 -10.36 1.24
N PHE A 4 11.75 -11.38 2.09
CA PHE A 4 10.85 -11.73 3.19
C PHE A 4 10.47 -10.54 4.08
N HIS A 5 11.39 -9.60 4.31
CA HIS A 5 11.09 -8.41 5.10
C HIS A 5 10.16 -7.45 4.35
N LEU A 6 10.11 -7.48 3.02
CA LEU A 6 9.14 -6.73 2.23
C LEU A 6 7.74 -7.34 2.34
N ALA A 7 7.62 -8.66 2.36
CA ALA A 7 6.35 -9.34 2.63
C ALA A 7 5.83 -9.00 4.04
N ASN A 8 6.70 -9.04 5.04
CA ASN A 8 6.37 -8.59 6.40
C ASN A 8 5.99 -7.09 6.48
N LEU A 9 6.65 -6.26 5.68
CA LEU A 9 6.32 -4.84 5.58
C LEU A 9 4.92 -4.65 4.98
N ALA A 10 4.55 -5.43 3.96
CA ALA A 10 3.21 -5.42 3.38
C ALA A 10 2.14 -5.80 4.42
N VAL A 11 2.39 -6.85 5.21
CA VAL A 11 1.53 -7.26 6.33
C VAL A 11 1.40 -6.16 7.39
N SER A 12 2.50 -5.45 7.69
CA SER A 12 2.45 -4.32 8.63
C SER A 12 1.69 -3.13 8.06
N PHE A 13 1.83 -2.89 6.75
CA PHE A 13 1.17 -1.80 6.03
C PHE A 13 -0.34 -2.05 5.94
N SER A 14 -0.78 -3.27 5.64
CA SER A 14 -2.20 -3.58 5.47
C SER A 14 -3.02 -3.26 6.72
N HIS A 15 -2.48 -3.55 7.91
CA HIS A 15 -3.11 -3.20 9.17
C HIS A 15 -3.34 -1.68 9.34
N GLN A 16 -2.45 -0.84 8.80
CA GLN A 16 -2.57 0.61 8.86
C GLN A 16 -3.31 1.23 7.67
N ALA A 17 -3.48 0.48 6.60
CA ALA A 17 -4.00 1.00 5.35
C ALA A 17 -5.45 1.49 5.47
N ILE A 18 -6.28 0.87 6.30
CA ILE A 18 -7.65 1.36 6.54
C ILE A 18 -7.64 2.71 7.26
N THR A 19 -6.77 2.87 8.25
CA THR A 19 -6.59 4.15 8.97
C THR A 19 -6.14 5.23 8.00
N LEU A 20 -5.09 4.95 7.22
CA LEU A 20 -4.62 5.83 6.15
C LEU A 20 -5.70 6.16 5.13
N HIS A 21 -6.49 5.14 4.75
CA HIS A 21 -7.60 5.31 3.84
C HIS A 21 -8.62 6.27 4.41
N LYS A 22 -9.05 6.07 5.67
CA LYS A 22 -10.03 6.90 6.39
C LYS A 22 -9.57 8.36 6.55
N ILE A 23 -8.29 8.58 6.84
CA ILE A 23 -7.71 9.93 6.95
C ILE A 23 -7.67 10.61 5.57
N GLY A 24 -7.46 9.85 4.49
CA GLY A 24 -7.41 10.39 3.13
C GLY A 24 -6.07 11.07 2.80
N THR A 25 -5.03 10.90 3.63
CA THR A 25 -3.70 11.42 3.36
C THR A 25 -3.01 10.57 2.28
N LEU A 26 -2.59 11.24 1.22
CA LEU A 26 -1.73 10.66 0.19
C LEU A 26 -0.26 10.83 0.58
N PRO A 27 0.63 9.89 0.19
CA PRO A 27 2.07 10.11 0.31
C PRO A 27 2.50 11.35 -0.48
N SER A 28 3.50 12.07 0.03
CA SER A 28 4.07 13.21 -0.68
C SER A 28 4.60 12.81 -2.06
N ARG A 29 4.58 13.74 -3.02
CA ARG A 29 5.09 13.48 -4.38
C ARG A 29 6.53 12.97 -4.38
N GLN A 30 7.36 13.50 -3.48
CA GLN A 30 8.74 13.06 -3.31
C GLN A 30 8.83 11.60 -2.84
N SER A 31 8.00 11.19 -1.87
CA SER A 31 7.94 9.81 -1.39
C SER A 31 7.44 8.85 -2.47
N SER A 32 6.38 9.22 -3.20
CA SER A 32 5.84 8.43 -4.32
C SER A 32 6.87 8.24 -5.45
N ASN A 33 7.54 9.31 -5.87
CA ASN A 33 8.63 9.24 -6.86
C ASN A 33 9.81 8.40 -6.38
N SER A 34 10.18 8.55 -5.11
CA SER A 34 11.26 7.75 -4.53
C SER A 34 10.91 6.27 -4.50
N TYR A 35 9.65 5.91 -4.27
CA TYR A 35 9.18 4.53 -4.23
C TYR A 35 9.26 3.92 -5.62
N TRP A 36 8.72 4.64 -6.60
CA TRP A 36 8.79 4.24 -8.01
C TRP A 36 10.24 4.06 -8.48
N LEU A 37 11.13 5.03 -8.22
CA LEU A 37 12.54 4.93 -8.59
C LEU A 37 13.24 3.73 -7.92
N ALA A 38 13.01 3.52 -6.62
CA ALA A 38 13.59 2.38 -5.89
C ALA A 38 13.13 1.04 -6.48
N SER A 39 11.84 0.93 -6.80
CA SER A 39 11.26 -0.27 -7.42
C SER A 39 11.77 -0.48 -8.83
N ARG A 40 11.90 0.58 -9.64
CA ARG A 40 12.43 0.53 -11.00
C ARG A 40 13.85 -0.02 -11.03
N PHE A 41 14.77 0.52 -10.23
CA PHE A 41 16.14 0.01 -10.17
C PHE A 41 16.20 -1.47 -9.80
N ARG A 42 15.31 -1.92 -8.91
CA ARG A 42 15.20 -3.33 -8.55
C ARG A 42 14.72 -4.19 -9.72
N HIS A 43 13.72 -3.72 -10.47
CA HIS A 43 13.20 -4.45 -11.65
C HIS A 43 14.21 -4.52 -12.80
N GLU A 44 15.02 -3.46 -13.01
CA GLU A 44 16.12 -3.45 -13.97
C GLU A 44 17.18 -4.52 -13.58
N GLU A 45 17.54 -4.59 -12.29
CA GLU A 45 18.48 -5.59 -11.78
C GLU A 45 17.95 -7.03 -11.94
N TRP A 46 16.70 -7.28 -11.56
CA TRP A 46 16.05 -8.58 -11.78
C TRP A 46 16.03 -8.95 -13.27
N SER A 47 15.66 -8.00 -14.14
CA SER A 47 15.61 -8.22 -15.58
C SER A 47 16.97 -8.62 -16.13
N GLY A 48 18.04 -7.93 -15.74
CA GLY A 48 19.40 -8.26 -16.15
C GLY A 48 19.87 -9.63 -15.64
N GLN A 49 19.53 -10.01 -14.41
CA GLN A 49 19.88 -11.32 -13.86
C GLN A 49 19.11 -12.47 -14.52
N LEU A 50 17.79 -12.33 -14.69
CA LEU A 50 16.94 -13.33 -15.34
C LEU A 50 17.31 -13.52 -16.82
N ALA A 51 17.61 -12.44 -17.54
CA ALA A 51 18.04 -12.52 -18.94
C ALA A 51 19.40 -13.24 -19.09
N ARG A 52 20.38 -12.91 -18.24
CA ARG A 52 21.68 -13.60 -18.22
C ARG A 52 21.51 -15.09 -17.90
N HIS A 53 20.74 -15.41 -16.87
CA HIS A 53 20.47 -16.81 -16.51
C HIS A 53 19.86 -17.59 -17.68
N ARG A 54 18.86 -17.02 -18.37
CA ARG A 54 18.22 -17.65 -19.54
C ARG A 54 19.23 -18.01 -20.64
N LEU A 55 20.22 -17.15 -20.91
CA LEU A 55 21.27 -17.44 -21.89
C LEU A 55 22.26 -18.49 -21.39
N GLU A 56 22.61 -18.46 -20.10
CA GLU A 56 23.58 -19.39 -19.53
C GLU A 56 23.05 -20.82 -19.44
N ILE A 57 21.77 -21.03 -19.15
CA ILE A 57 21.18 -22.38 -19.06
C ILE A 57 21.02 -23.08 -20.41
N GLN A 58 21.16 -22.36 -21.53
CA GLN A 58 21.17 -22.95 -22.87
C GLN A 58 22.50 -23.65 -23.20
N ARG A 59 23.56 -23.39 -22.42
CA ARG A 59 24.84 -24.04 -22.62
C ARG A 59 24.77 -25.51 -22.16
N PRO A 60 25.40 -26.43 -22.91
CA PRO A 60 25.40 -27.84 -22.54
C PRO A 60 26.15 -28.08 -21.22
N GLY A 61 25.73 -29.12 -20.49
CA GLY A 61 26.35 -29.53 -19.22
C GLY A 61 25.36 -29.52 -18.05
N VAL A 62 25.13 -30.69 -17.46
CA VAL A 62 24.20 -30.85 -16.33
C VAL A 62 24.68 -30.09 -15.10
N SER A 63 25.95 -30.28 -14.71
CA SER A 63 26.54 -29.60 -13.54
C SER A 63 26.58 -28.08 -13.69
N HIS A 64 26.80 -27.58 -14.91
CA HIS A 64 26.75 -26.14 -15.20
C HIS A 64 25.34 -25.59 -14.95
N ARG A 65 24.32 -26.22 -15.54
CA ARG A 65 22.92 -25.79 -15.39
C ARG A 65 22.48 -25.82 -13.93
N ALA A 66 22.81 -26.88 -13.19
CA ALA A 66 22.51 -26.98 -11.76
C ALA A 66 23.16 -25.83 -10.95
N ALA A 67 24.43 -25.51 -11.23
CA ALA A 67 25.10 -24.38 -10.58
C ALA A 67 24.43 -23.03 -10.92
N ARG A 68 23.98 -22.83 -12.16
CA ARG A 68 23.26 -21.61 -12.57
C ARG A 68 21.89 -21.49 -11.92
N TRP A 69 21.17 -22.60 -11.75
CA TRP A 69 19.92 -22.61 -10.99
C TRP A 69 20.13 -22.22 -9.53
N ASN A 70 21.16 -22.79 -8.89
CA ASN A 70 21.52 -22.40 -7.54
C ASN A 70 21.92 -20.92 -7.42
N GLN A 71 22.39 -20.27 -8.49
CA GLN A 71 22.72 -18.84 -8.47
C GLN A 71 21.49 -17.95 -8.63
N ILE A 72 20.53 -18.30 -9.51
CA ILE A 72 19.35 -17.47 -9.77
C ILE A 72 18.23 -17.65 -8.74
N LEU A 73 18.23 -18.77 -8.00
CA LEU A 73 17.15 -19.13 -7.08
C LEU A 73 16.77 -18.01 -6.09
N PRO A 74 17.72 -17.30 -5.43
CA PRO A 74 17.38 -16.20 -4.54
C PRO A 74 16.65 -15.04 -5.24
N VAL A 75 16.92 -14.80 -6.52
CA VAL A 75 16.26 -13.75 -7.32
C VAL A 75 14.82 -14.15 -7.62
N ILE A 76 14.59 -15.40 -8.03
CA ILE A 76 13.24 -15.90 -8.31
C ILE A 76 12.39 -15.85 -7.04
N GLN A 77 12.92 -16.32 -5.92
CA GLN A 77 12.22 -16.24 -4.63
C GLN A 77 11.95 -14.78 -4.24
N GLU A 78 12.90 -13.88 -4.46
CA GLU A 78 12.74 -12.46 -4.18
C GLU A 78 11.65 -11.79 -5.04
N VAL A 79 11.52 -12.15 -6.32
CA VAL A 79 10.41 -11.68 -7.16
C VAL A 79 9.09 -12.13 -6.54
N LEU A 80 8.92 -13.43 -6.26
CA LEU A 80 7.68 -13.96 -5.69
C LEU A 80 7.34 -13.33 -4.33
N LEU A 81 8.33 -13.18 -3.43
CA LEU A 81 8.14 -12.62 -2.09
C LEU A 81 7.78 -11.12 -2.10
N ALA A 82 8.14 -10.40 -3.16
CA ALA A 82 7.87 -8.97 -3.28
C ALA A 82 6.51 -8.67 -3.93
N GLU A 83 5.85 -9.67 -4.50
CA GLU A 83 4.56 -9.51 -5.18
C GLU A 83 3.43 -9.00 -4.27
N PRO A 84 3.24 -9.54 -3.05
CA PRO A 84 2.17 -9.09 -2.17
C PRO A 84 2.24 -7.60 -1.88
N LEU A 85 3.45 -7.06 -1.67
CA LEU A 85 3.66 -5.62 -1.45
C LEU A 85 3.29 -4.80 -2.69
N ALA A 86 3.73 -5.24 -3.88
CA ALA A 86 3.52 -4.49 -5.12
C ALA A 86 2.03 -4.38 -5.48
N ARG A 87 1.31 -5.51 -5.41
CA ARG A 87 -0.15 -5.56 -5.66
C ARG A 87 -0.91 -4.74 -4.62
N PHE A 88 -0.59 -4.94 -3.34
CA PHE A 88 -1.24 -4.23 -2.26
C PHE A 88 -1.10 -2.71 -2.40
N ILE A 89 0.11 -2.20 -2.67
CA ILE A 89 0.35 -0.77 -2.79
C ILE A 89 -0.32 -0.16 -4.00
N ALA A 90 -0.34 -0.85 -5.14
CA ALA A 90 -1.05 -0.39 -6.32
C ALA A 90 -2.56 -0.30 -6.08
N TYR A 91 -3.17 -1.34 -5.50
CA TYR A 91 -4.59 -1.32 -5.18
C TYR A 91 -4.95 -0.27 -4.12
N PHE A 92 -4.12 -0.14 -3.08
CA PHE A 92 -4.30 0.90 -2.06
C PHE A 92 -4.25 2.31 -2.68
N ALA A 93 -3.30 2.57 -3.57
CA ALA A 93 -3.17 3.86 -4.25
C ALA A 93 -4.40 4.17 -5.13
N GLU A 94 -4.93 3.17 -5.85
CA GLU A 94 -6.14 3.26 -6.67
C GLU A 94 -7.37 3.67 -5.82
N ILE A 95 -7.56 3.01 -4.67
CA ILE A 95 -8.66 3.31 -3.75
C ILE A 95 -8.54 4.74 -3.21
N GLN A 96 -7.33 5.17 -2.87
CA GLN A 96 -7.09 6.53 -2.36
C GLN A 96 -7.37 7.59 -3.43
N GLN A 97 -6.92 7.37 -4.67
CA GLN A 97 -7.18 8.30 -5.76
C GLN A 97 -8.68 8.42 -6.07
N SER A 98 -9.40 7.30 -6.09
CA SER A 98 -10.86 7.27 -6.31
C SER A 98 -11.62 8.09 -5.27
N ARG A 99 -11.14 8.11 -4.02
CA ARG A 99 -11.72 8.91 -2.94
C ARG A 99 -11.52 10.41 -3.17
N VAL A 100 -10.33 10.83 -3.57
CA VAL A 100 -10.03 12.25 -3.82
C VAL A 100 -10.82 12.78 -5.01
N GLY A 101 -10.93 12.01 -6.11
CA GLY A 101 -11.69 12.41 -7.29
C GLY A 101 -13.21 12.54 -7.07
N SER A 102 -13.75 11.97 -6.00
CA SER A 102 -15.17 12.05 -5.65
C SER A 102 -15.54 13.33 -4.88
N HIS A 103 -14.56 14.07 -4.36
CA HIS A 103 -14.75 15.39 -3.78
C HIS A 103 -14.15 16.42 -4.73
N PRO A 104 -14.96 17.17 -5.51
CA PRO A 104 -14.43 18.27 -6.30
C PRO A 104 -13.85 19.28 -5.31
N ALA A 105 -12.53 19.30 -5.21
CA ALA A 105 -11.82 20.34 -4.49
C ALA A 105 -11.99 21.62 -5.29
N GLU A 106 -13.10 22.33 -5.02
CA GLU A 106 -13.19 23.75 -5.30
C GLU A 106 -11.97 24.40 -4.59
N SER A 107 -11.02 24.93 -5.36
CA SER A 107 -9.94 25.86 -4.96
C SER A 107 -8.55 25.36 -4.53
N SER A 108 -8.16 24.09 -4.62
CA SER A 108 -6.73 23.74 -4.42
C SER A 108 -5.98 23.59 -5.75
N ASP A 109 -5.13 24.56 -6.09
CA ASP A 109 -4.17 24.53 -7.22
C ASP A 109 -3.08 23.42 -7.11
N GLU A 110 -3.19 22.50 -6.15
CA GLU A 110 -2.26 21.37 -6.07
C GLU A 110 -2.63 20.28 -7.08
N PRO A 111 -1.71 19.89 -7.97
CA PRO A 111 -1.96 18.84 -8.95
C PRO A 111 -2.24 17.50 -8.24
N ALA A 112 -3.22 16.76 -8.76
CA ALA A 112 -3.57 15.42 -8.30
C ALA A 112 -2.30 14.55 -8.15
N SER A 113 -2.16 13.86 -7.02
CA SER A 113 -0.99 13.01 -6.75
C SER A 113 -0.85 11.91 -7.81
N ASP A 114 0.30 11.85 -8.47
CA ASP A 114 0.66 10.81 -9.45
C ASP A 114 0.84 9.41 -8.81
N PHE A 115 0.56 9.26 -7.51
CA PHE A 115 0.89 8.07 -6.73
C PHE A 115 0.26 6.79 -7.28
N ALA A 116 -1.02 6.81 -7.67
CA ALA A 116 -1.71 5.64 -8.23
C ALA A 116 -1.07 5.19 -9.53
N SER A 117 -0.78 6.10 -10.47
CA SER A 117 -0.10 5.77 -11.72
C SER A 117 1.31 5.22 -11.49
N LEU A 118 2.07 5.80 -10.55
CA LEU A 118 3.40 5.31 -10.17
C LEU A 118 3.36 3.93 -9.50
N ALA A 119 2.35 3.66 -8.68
CA ALA A 119 2.15 2.37 -8.03
C ALA A 119 1.69 1.30 -9.05
N ALA A 120 0.77 1.65 -9.95
CA ALA A 120 0.30 0.77 -11.02
C ALA A 120 1.44 0.36 -11.97
N THR A 121 2.26 1.32 -12.43
CA THR A 121 3.44 1.00 -13.25
C THR A 121 4.45 0.11 -12.52
N THR A 122 4.62 0.32 -11.20
CA THR A 122 5.44 -0.57 -10.37
C THR A 122 4.87 -1.99 -10.32
N CYS A 123 3.56 -2.14 -10.14
CA CYS A 123 2.88 -3.44 -10.13
C CYS A 123 2.99 -4.14 -11.49
N ASN A 124 2.80 -3.43 -12.59
CA ASN A 124 2.91 -4.00 -13.94
C ASN A 124 4.33 -4.54 -14.22
N ALA A 125 5.36 -3.78 -13.87
CA ALA A 125 6.75 -4.24 -14.00
C ALA A 125 7.05 -5.46 -13.10
N HIS A 126 6.39 -5.55 -11.94
CA HIS A 126 6.47 -6.72 -11.07
C HIS A 126 5.82 -7.96 -11.72
N ILE A 127 4.61 -7.82 -12.26
CA ILE A 127 3.90 -8.90 -12.98
C ILE A 127 4.74 -9.40 -14.16
N GLU A 128 5.41 -8.50 -14.88
CA GLU A 128 6.33 -8.88 -15.95
C GLU A 128 7.50 -9.73 -15.43
N ALA A 129 8.17 -9.30 -14.34
CA ALA A 129 9.26 -10.04 -13.72
C ALA A 129 8.80 -11.43 -13.26
N ARG A 130 7.62 -11.53 -12.63
CA ARG A 130 6.99 -12.78 -12.24
C ARG A 130 6.76 -13.68 -13.45
N ASN A 131 6.17 -13.18 -14.53
CA ASN A 131 5.91 -13.97 -15.73
C ASN A 131 7.22 -14.51 -16.34
N ARG A 132 8.31 -13.75 -16.29
CA ARG A 132 9.64 -14.24 -16.69
C ARG A 132 10.14 -15.36 -15.77
N CYS A 133 9.97 -15.23 -14.45
CA CYS A 133 10.29 -16.30 -13.50
C CYS A 133 9.48 -17.57 -13.74
N LEU A 134 8.16 -17.46 -13.96
CA LEU A 134 7.32 -18.62 -14.24
C LEU A 134 7.71 -19.32 -15.54
N ASN A 135 8.00 -18.56 -16.59
CA ASN A 135 8.52 -19.13 -17.83
C ASN A 135 9.84 -19.89 -17.62
N LEU A 136 10.74 -19.39 -16.76
CA LEU A 136 11.96 -20.11 -16.41
C LEU A 136 11.66 -21.39 -15.62
N ILE A 137 10.73 -21.35 -14.66
CA ILE A 137 10.38 -22.52 -13.86
C ILE A 137 9.78 -23.65 -14.72
N VAL A 138 8.93 -23.29 -15.69
CA VAL A 138 8.22 -24.27 -16.54
C VAL A 138 9.09 -24.76 -17.70
N PHE A 139 9.78 -23.85 -18.39
CA PHE A 139 10.49 -24.17 -19.64
C PHE A 139 12.01 -24.19 -19.50
N GLY A 140 12.54 -23.81 -18.34
CA GLY A 140 13.98 -23.75 -18.11
C GLY A 140 14.60 -25.14 -17.96
N GLN A 141 15.73 -25.34 -18.62
CA GLN A 141 16.42 -26.63 -18.60
C GLN A 141 17.27 -26.79 -17.33
N GLY A 142 17.27 -28.00 -16.75
CA GLY A 142 18.16 -28.36 -15.65
C GLY A 142 17.72 -27.92 -14.26
N LEU A 143 16.46 -27.47 -14.10
CA LEU A 143 15.83 -27.28 -12.79
C LEU A 143 15.43 -28.65 -12.24
N ALA A 144 15.83 -28.96 -11.00
CA ALA A 144 15.39 -30.19 -10.36
C ALA A 144 13.89 -30.12 -10.05
N ALA A 145 13.17 -31.24 -10.19
CA ALA A 145 11.72 -31.30 -9.94
C ALA A 145 11.35 -30.81 -8.53
N GLU A 146 12.12 -31.19 -7.52
CA GLU A 146 11.96 -30.74 -6.13
C GLU A 146 12.10 -29.22 -5.97
N GLN A 147 13.02 -28.60 -6.71
CA GLN A 147 13.19 -27.14 -6.68
C GLN A 147 12.03 -26.45 -7.39
N ALA A 148 11.54 -27.00 -8.51
CA ALA A 148 10.35 -26.50 -9.20
C ALA A 148 9.10 -26.57 -8.32
N GLU A 149 8.90 -27.69 -7.61
CA GLU A 149 7.81 -27.86 -6.65
C GLU A 149 7.88 -26.84 -5.51
N ARG A 150 9.06 -26.65 -4.91
CA ARG A 150 9.28 -25.65 -3.85
C ARG A 150 8.97 -24.23 -4.33
N LEU A 151 9.37 -23.87 -5.55
CA LEU A 151 9.06 -22.57 -6.14
C LEU A 151 7.57 -22.43 -6.44
N ASN A 152 6.90 -23.47 -6.93
CA ASN A 152 5.46 -23.45 -7.16
C ASN A 152 4.68 -23.33 -5.85
N LYS A 153 5.12 -24.01 -4.78
CA LYS A 153 4.56 -23.85 -3.44
C LYS A 153 4.73 -22.42 -2.94
N LEU A 154 5.93 -21.86 -3.03
CA LEU A 154 6.18 -20.47 -2.65
C LEU A 154 5.29 -19.49 -3.42
N ARG A 155 5.13 -19.70 -4.74
CA ARG A 155 4.21 -18.91 -5.57
C ARG A 155 2.80 -18.91 -5.00
N HIS A 156 2.22 -20.10 -4.80
CA HIS A 156 0.87 -20.22 -4.23
C HIS A 156 0.76 -19.56 -2.85
N GLU A 157 1.79 -19.69 -2.02
CA GLU A 157 1.77 -19.11 -0.69
C GLU A 157 1.77 -17.56 -0.74
N MET A 158 2.44 -16.96 -1.73
CA MET A 158 2.44 -15.52 -1.97
C MET A 158 1.18 -15.01 -2.67
N GLU A 159 0.56 -15.82 -3.52
CA GLU A 159 -0.76 -15.53 -4.10
C GLU A 159 -1.81 -15.43 -3.00
N TYR A 160 -1.88 -16.46 -2.15
CA TYR A 160 -2.75 -16.47 -0.97
C TYR A 160 -2.48 -15.26 -0.06
N LEU A 161 -1.21 -14.97 0.25
CA LEU A 161 -0.86 -13.82 1.06
C LEU A 161 -1.33 -12.50 0.41
N SER A 162 -1.18 -12.35 -0.91
CA SER A 162 -1.63 -11.16 -1.63
C SER A 162 -3.13 -10.96 -1.46
N ASP A 163 -3.93 -12.00 -1.67
CA ASP A 163 -5.38 -11.95 -1.54
C ASP A 163 -5.82 -11.63 -0.11
N GLN A 164 -5.17 -12.24 0.89
CA GLN A 164 -5.44 -11.93 2.29
C GLN A 164 -5.14 -10.48 2.66
N LEU A 165 -4.08 -9.89 2.10
CA LEU A 165 -3.77 -8.47 2.29
C LEU A 165 -4.82 -7.59 1.61
N LEU A 166 -5.22 -7.90 0.38
CA LEU A 166 -6.23 -7.14 -0.37
C LEU A 166 -7.60 -7.17 0.32
N ALA A 167 -7.95 -8.28 0.98
CA ALA A 167 -9.20 -8.40 1.74
C ALA A 167 -9.33 -7.38 2.89
N THR A 168 -8.20 -6.85 3.39
CA THR A 168 -8.19 -5.80 4.41
C THR A 168 -8.61 -4.42 3.88
N LEU A 169 -8.68 -4.24 2.56
CA LEU A 169 -9.00 -2.96 1.92
C LEU A 169 -10.47 -2.89 1.49
N PRO A 170 -11.05 -1.68 1.34
CA PRO A 170 -12.38 -1.50 0.77
C PRO A 170 -12.47 -2.12 -0.64
N GLN A 171 -13.46 -2.98 -0.87
CA GLN A 171 -13.67 -3.63 -2.16
C GLN A 171 -14.27 -2.64 -3.17
N ARG A 172 -13.60 -2.46 -4.31
CA ARG A 172 -13.95 -1.52 -5.40
C ARG A 172 -13.79 -2.23 -6.75
N HIS A 173 -14.42 -1.69 -7.79
CA HIS A 173 -14.53 -2.28 -9.14
C HIS A 173 -13.20 -2.67 -9.84
N ALA A 174 -12.04 -2.20 -9.37
CA ALA A 174 -10.74 -2.52 -9.97
C ALA A 174 -10.00 -3.69 -9.29
N LEU A 175 -10.59 -4.35 -8.31
CA LEU A 175 -9.92 -5.40 -7.52
C LEU A 175 -9.45 -6.60 -8.34
N ASP A 176 -10.20 -6.97 -9.38
CA ASP A 176 -9.95 -8.15 -10.23
C ASP A 176 -8.56 -8.14 -10.86
N PHE A 177 -8.00 -6.95 -11.13
CA PHE A 177 -6.64 -6.83 -11.66
C PHE A 177 -5.56 -7.19 -10.64
N TYR A 178 -5.85 -6.98 -9.35
CA TYR A 178 -4.90 -7.13 -8.25
C TYR A 178 -5.06 -8.45 -7.49
N ALA A 179 -6.25 -9.03 -7.44
CA ALA A 179 -6.50 -10.32 -6.80
C ALA A 179 -6.05 -11.49 -7.68
N PHE A 180 -5.74 -12.63 -7.05
CA PHE A 180 -5.59 -13.91 -7.73
C PHE A 180 -6.87 -14.74 -7.68
N ASP A 181 -7.51 -14.78 -6.51
CA ASP A 181 -8.81 -15.42 -6.27
C ASP A 181 -9.78 -14.40 -5.66
N LEU A 182 -10.53 -13.72 -6.54
CA LEU A 182 -11.48 -12.67 -6.13
C LEU A 182 -12.53 -13.18 -5.13
N PRO A 183 -13.23 -14.32 -5.35
CA PRO A 183 -14.14 -14.90 -4.36
C PRO A 183 -13.53 -15.04 -2.95
N ASN A 184 -12.29 -15.51 -2.84
CA ASN A 184 -11.60 -15.66 -1.57
C ASN A 184 -11.30 -14.31 -0.90
N VAL A 185 -10.97 -13.27 -1.69
CA VAL A 185 -10.79 -11.90 -1.17
C VAL A 185 -12.11 -11.38 -0.60
N GLU A 186 -13.23 -11.55 -1.31
CA GLU A 186 -14.56 -11.08 -0.90
C GLU A 186 -15.08 -11.82 0.34
N GLU A 187 -14.89 -13.13 0.42
CA GLU A 187 -15.25 -13.95 1.59
C GLU A 187 -14.45 -13.49 2.81
N THR A 188 -13.12 -13.36 2.66
CA THR A 188 -12.24 -12.91 3.73
C THR A 188 -12.62 -11.48 4.17
N HIS A 189 -12.90 -10.58 3.23
CA HIS A 189 -13.35 -9.22 3.53
C HIS A 189 -14.65 -9.24 4.34
N SER A 190 -15.63 -10.04 3.91
CA SER A 190 -16.91 -10.20 4.59
C SER A 190 -16.74 -10.74 6.01
N ALA A 191 -15.81 -11.69 6.23
CA ALA A 191 -15.50 -12.20 7.57
C ALA A 191 -14.89 -11.12 8.48
N ILE A 192 -14.02 -10.26 7.95
CA ILE A 192 -13.38 -9.18 8.71
C ILE A 192 -14.41 -8.10 9.09
N PHE A 193 -15.16 -7.60 8.11
CA PHE A 193 -16.00 -6.41 8.25
C PHE A 193 -17.46 -6.71 8.60
N GLY A 194 -17.94 -7.93 8.39
CA GLY A 194 -19.32 -8.35 8.70
C GLY A 194 -19.58 -8.66 10.18
N SER A 195 -18.53 -8.80 11.01
CA SER A 195 -18.61 -9.26 12.40
C SER A 195 -18.91 -8.18 13.44
N GLY A 196 -19.13 -6.93 13.03
CA GLY A 196 -19.36 -5.77 13.92
C GLY A 196 -18.14 -5.32 14.74
N LYS A 197 -17.02 -6.05 14.68
CA LYS A 197 -15.74 -5.74 15.36
C LYS A 197 -14.55 -5.87 14.38
N PRO A 198 -14.46 -5.02 13.35
CA PRO A 198 -13.43 -5.15 12.31
C PRO A 198 -12.01 -5.03 12.86
N ASP A 199 -11.77 -4.13 13.82
CA ASP A 199 -10.43 -3.92 14.40
C ASP A 199 -9.87 -5.17 15.10
N ALA A 200 -10.71 -5.95 15.77
CA ALA A 200 -10.30 -7.20 16.41
C ALA A 200 -9.92 -8.26 15.37
N HIS A 201 -10.72 -8.39 14.31
CA HIS A 201 -10.48 -9.34 13.22
C HIS A 201 -9.22 -8.99 12.43
N LEU A 202 -8.99 -7.71 12.15
CA LEU A 202 -7.76 -7.23 11.49
C LEU A 202 -6.51 -7.56 12.31
N ARG A 203 -6.57 -7.44 13.64
CA ARG A 203 -5.44 -7.81 14.53
C ARG A 203 -5.20 -9.32 14.54
N ILE A 204 -6.27 -10.12 14.61
CA ILE A 204 -6.17 -11.58 14.54
C ILE A 204 -5.57 -12.01 13.20
N GLN A 205 -6.06 -11.42 12.11
CA GLN A 205 -5.54 -11.67 10.76
C GLN A 205 -4.07 -11.26 10.64
N LEU A 206 -3.68 -10.09 11.17
CA LEU A 206 -2.28 -9.66 11.22
C LEU A 206 -1.39 -10.70 11.91
N VAL A 207 -1.81 -11.22 13.06
CA VAL A 207 -1.07 -12.29 13.78
C VAL A 207 -1.01 -13.56 12.93
N ALA A 208 -2.12 -13.98 12.34
CA ALA A 208 -2.19 -15.16 11.49
C ALA A 208 -1.25 -15.05 10.28
N LEU A 209 -1.23 -13.91 9.59
CA LEU A 209 -0.36 -13.67 8.43
C LEU A 209 1.12 -13.63 8.83
N ARG A 210 1.46 -13.12 10.01
CA ARG A 210 2.84 -13.17 10.52
C ARG A 210 3.28 -14.60 10.79
N LEU A 211 2.47 -15.38 11.49
CA LEU A 211 2.76 -16.80 11.76
C LEU A 211 2.89 -17.61 10.45
N TYR A 212 2.03 -17.30 9.48
CA TYR A 212 2.09 -17.89 8.15
C TYR A 212 3.42 -17.55 7.45
N LEU A 213 3.85 -16.28 7.48
CA LEU A 213 5.13 -15.87 6.92
C LEU A 213 6.33 -16.56 7.60
N GLU A 214 6.33 -16.68 8.93
CA GLU A 214 7.40 -17.41 9.65
C GLU A 214 7.52 -18.87 9.19
N LYS A 215 6.39 -19.53 8.89
CA LYS A 215 6.39 -20.88 8.28
C LYS A 215 7.00 -20.85 6.87
N VAL A 216 6.68 -19.85 6.06
CA VAL A 216 7.27 -19.70 4.71
C VAL A 216 8.79 -19.51 4.80
N TRP A 217 9.27 -18.69 5.76
CA TRP A 217 10.69 -18.39 5.95
C TRP A 217 11.58 -19.63 6.07
N GLN A 218 11.10 -20.67 6.77
CA GLN A 218 11.83 -21.93 6.97
C GLN A 218 12.21 -22.65 5.66
N ASN A 219 11.53 -22.32 4.55
CA ASN A 219 11.73 -22.96 3.25
C ASN A 219 12.44 -22.05 2.23
N LEU A 220 12.87 -20.86 2.65
CA LEU A 220 13.54 -19.89 1.77
C LEU A 220 15.04 -20.10 1.73
N ASP A 221 15.64 -19.67 0.62
CA ASP A 221 17.08 -19.52 0.54
C ASP A 221 17.52 -18.35 1.42
N PRO A 222 18.51 -18.51 2.32
CA PRO A 222 18.94 -17.42 3.19
C PRO A 222 19.68 -16.31 2.42
N ARG A 223 20.15 -16.57 1.20
CA ARG A 223 20.87 -15.59 0.38
C ARG A 223 19.89 -14.56 -0.17
N THR A 224 20.39 -13.35 -0.42
CA THR A 224 19.58 -12.28 -1.02
C THR A 224 19.95 -12.06 -2.47
N GLY A 225 18.97 -11.96 -3.37
CA GLY A 225 19.21 -11.58 -4.77
C GLY A 225 19.64 -10.12 -4.90
N CYS A 226 18.80 -9.18 -4.46
CA CYS A 226 19.07 -7.74 -4.53
C CYS A 226 18.91 -7.06 -3.16
N GLY A 227 19.62 -7.58 -2.16
CA GLY A 227 19.41 -7.19 -0.75
C GLY A 227 19.53 -5.70 -0.44
N ARG A 228 20.36 -4.95 -1.18
CA ARG A 228 20.49 -3.48 -1.08
C ARG A 228 19.27 -2.75 -1.66
N LEU A 229 18.75 -3.22 -2.80
CA LEU A 229 17.59 -2.62 -3.47
C LEU A 229 16.31 -2.89 -2.68
N ASN A 230 16.15 -4.07 -2.11
CA ASN A 230 15.05 -4.35 -1.17
C ASN A 230 15.08 -3.41 0.02
N GLN A 231 16.26 -3.17 0.62
CA GLN A 231 16.40 -2.23 1.72
C GLN A 231 16.01 -0.80 1.32
N ARG A 232 16.34 -0.37 0.09
CA ARG A 232 15.94 0.93 -0.43
C ARG A 232 14.43 1.05 -0.58
N VAL A 233 13.78 0.02 -1.14
CA VAL A 233 12.30 -0.03 -1.24
C VAL A 233 11.67 0.06 0.14
N ALA A 234 12.12 -0.74 1.11
CA ALA A 234 11.60 -0.69 2.48
C ALA A 234 11.77 0.69 3.15
N LYS A 235 12.95 1.30 3.01
CA LYS A 235 13.20 2.64 3.56
C LYS A 235 12.25 3.69 2.98
N VAL A 236 11.99 3.65 1.68
CA VAL A 236 11.08 4.61 1.05
C VAL A 236 9.63 4.32 1.39
N MET A 237 9.23 3.05 1.42
CA MET A 237 7.91 2.61 1.89
C MET A 237 7.60 3.14 3.28
N LEU A 238 8.55 3.08 4.21
CA LEU A 238 8.37 3.64 5.55
C LEU A 238 8.16 5.17 5.54
N LYS A 239 8.75 5.89 4.57
CA LYS A 239 8.53 7.34 4.37
C LYS A 239 7.20 7.69 3.71
N MET A 240 6.47 6.70 3.18
CA MET A 240 5.13 6.93 2.64
C MET A 240 4.08 7.03 3.74
N PHE A 241 4.39 6.59 4.95
CA PHE A 241 3.61 6.87 6.12
C PHE A 241 3.97 8.26 6.66
N SER A 242 2.97 9.05 7.07
CA SER A 242 3.26 10.21 7.92
C SER A 242 3.88 9.73 9.24
N THR A 243 4.90 10.44 9.71
CA THR A 243 5.50 10.21 11.03
C THR A 243 4.47 10.35 12.14
N ASP A 244 3.41 11.13 11.91
CA ASP A 244 2.35 11.39 12.88
C ASP A 244 1.47 10.17 13.12
N LEU A 245 1.54 9.18 12.24
CA LEU A 245 0.87 7.90 12.38
C LEU A 245 1.60 6.97 13.35
N PHE A 246 2.82 7.33 13.78
CA PHE A 246 3.59 6.57 14.74
C PHE A 246 3.76 7.36 16.04
N ASP A 247 3.83 6.66 17.17
CA ASP A 247 4.20 7.23 18.44
C ASP A 247 5.73 7.42 18.55
N SER A 248 6.18 7.95 19.69
CA SER A 248 7.60 8.19 19.97
C SER A 248 8.47 6.93 19.96
N PHE A 249 7.87 5.74 20.03
CA PHE A 249 8.56 4.45 19.94
C PHE A 249 8.51 3.86 18.52
N GLY A 250 7.95 4.59 17.55
CA GLY A 250 7.76 4.12 16.18
C GLY A 250 6.64 3.10 16.02
N LEU A 251 5.77 2.96 17.02
CA LEU A 251 4.60 2.08 16.94
C LEU A 251 3.43 2.83 16.33
N PRO A 252 2.63 2.20 15.46
CA PRO A 252 1.47 2.87 14.88
C PRO A 252 0.46 3.31 15.95
N LYS A 253 0.02 4.57 15.90
CA LYS A 253 -1.05 5.11 16.75
C LYS A 253 -2.39 4.48 16.36
N SER A 254 -3.30 4.37 17.34
CA SER A 254 -4.69 3.99 17.06
C SER A 254 -5.39 5.09 16.25
N PHE A 255 -6.42 4.70 15.48
CA PHE A 255 -7.25 5.65 14.72
C PHE A 255 -7.81 6.77 15.60
N ASP A 256 -8.30 6.45 16.80
CA ASP A 256 -8.85 7.44 17.73
C ASP A 256 -7.80 8.45 18.20
N ARG A 257 -6.57 7.99 18.45
CA ARG A 257 -5.45 8.89 18.76
C ARG A 257 -5.16 9.82 17.59
N ILE A 258 -5.07 9.28 16.37
CA ILE A 258 -4.79 10.09 15.18
C ILE A 258 -5.90 11.13 14.95
N ARG A 259 -7.17 10.74 15.15
CA ARG A 259 -8.31 11.65 15.09
C ARG A 259 -8.22 12.77 16.13
N GLN A 260 -7.84 12.46 17.37
CA GLN A 260 -7.67 13.44 18.43
C GLN A 260 -6.56 14.47 18.10
N TYR A 261 -5.45 14.04 17.49
CA TYR A 261 -4.40 14.95 17.03
C TYR A 261 -4.87 15.83 15.88
N ALA A 262 -5.54 15.27 14.86
CA ALA A 262 -6.07 16.03 13.74
C ALA A 262 -7.09 17.11 14.17
N VAL A 263 -7.90 16.83 15.20
CA VAL A 263 -8.84 17.82 15.78
C VAL A 263 -8.11 18.87 16.62
N SER A 264 -7.01 18.51 17.30
CA SER A 264 -6.23 19.46 18.12
C SER A 264 -5.44 20.45 17.27
N GLU A 265 -4.87 20.01 16.14
CA GLU A 265 -4.17 20.91 15.18
C GLU A 265 -5.13 21.90 14.50
N LEU A 266 -6.37 21.51 14.24
CA LEU A 266 -7.41 22.41 13.72
C LEU A 266 -7.82 23.47 14.76
N HIS A 267 -7.77 23.16 16.06
CA HIS A 267 -8.06 24.11 17.13
C HIS A 267 -6.90 25.05 17.46
N GLU A 268 -5.64 24.63 17.28
CA GLU A 268 -4.46 25.51 17.44
C GLU A 268 -4.23 26.45 16.24
N SER A 269 -4.80 26.13 15.08
CA SER A 269 -4.70 26.95 13.86
C SER A 269 -5.73 28.09 13.76
N ALA A 270 -6.65 28.21 14.73
CA ALA A 270 -7.56 29.35 14.78
C ALA A 270 -6.78 30.60 15.25
N PRO A 271 -6.83 31.74 14.52
CA PRO A 271 -6.11 32.93 14.94
C PRO A 271 -6.67 33.41 16.27
N ARG A 272 -5.82 33.44 17.30
CA ARG A 272 -6.10 34.20 18.52
C ARG A 272 -6.25 35.67 18.12
N GLN A 273 -7.49 36.11 17.86
CA GLN A 273 -7.79 37.52 17.80
C GLN A 273 -7.50 38.11 19.18
N ASN A 274 -6.35 38.77 19.28
CA ASN A 274 -5.99 39.64 20.40
C ASN A 274 -7.06 40.73 20.52
N SER A 275 -7.90 40.65 21.56
CA SER A 275 -8.72 41.76 22.01
C SER A 275 -7.90 42.66 22.93
N LEU A 276 -7.18 43.61 22.33
CA LEU A 276 -6.56 44.75 23.01
C LEU A 276 -6.76 46.00 22.14
N PHE A 277 -7.12 47.12 22.78
CA PHE A 277 -7.74 48.37 22.30
C PHE A 277 -9.29 48.33 22.29
N ALA A 278 -9.99 48.66 23.38
CA ALA A 278 -10.14 49.92 24.13
C ALA A 278 -11.07 50.97 23.47
N VAL A 279 -12.24 51.13 24.10
CA VAL A 279 -12.81 52.39 24.63
C VAL A 279 -13.32 53.48 23.66
N ASN A 280 -14.64 53.70 23.77
CA ASN A 280 -15.46 54.92 23.60
C ASN A 280 -15.78 55.52 22.22
N SER A 281 -17.07 55.54 21.88
CA SER A 281 -17.86 56.79 21.94
C SER A 281 -19.35 56.50 22.13
N SER A 282 -19.95 57.14 23.14
CA SER A 282 -21.40 57.21 23.36
C SER A 282 -22.05 58.27 22.46
N ASP A 283 -23.38 58.18 22.40
CA ASP A 283 -24.34 59.25 22.15
C ASP A 283 -24.56 59.77 20.72
N ALA A 284 -25.66 59.31 20.10
CA ALA A 284 -26.67 60.22 19.55
C ALA A 284 -28.03 59.51 19.47
N ALA A 285 -29.08 60.28 19.75
CA ALA A 285 -30.36 59.85 20.25
C ALA A 285 -31.47 59.76 19.19
N LYS A 286 -32.50 58.96 19.52
CA LYS A 286 -33.96 59.18 19.36
C LYS A 286 -34.51 59.76 18.04
N ASN A 287 -35.38 58.99 17.37
CA ASN A 287 -36.79 59.34 17.05
C ASN A 287 -37.48 58.15 16.34
N ARG A 288 -38.46 57.50 17.00
CA ARG A 288 -39.93 57.63 16.81
C ARG A 288 -40.50 57.07 15.48
N LEU A 289 -41.03 55.83 15.59
CA LEU A 289 -42.47 55.43 15.42
C LEU A 289 -43.15 55.44 14.01
N PRO A 290 -44.32 54.74 13.85
CA PRO A 290 -44.52 53.70 12.83
C PRO A 290 -45.71 53.97 11.86
N SER A 291 -45.90 53.07 10.89
CA SER A 291 -47.17 52.84 10.16
C SER A 291 -47.06 51.47 9.46
N GLU A 292 -47.88 50.46 9.79
CA GLU A 292 -49.16 50.13 9.12
C GLU A 292 -49.01 49.91 7.61
N SER A 293 -49.67 48.99 6.91
CA SER A 293 -50.50 47.79 7.11
C SER A 293 -50.82 47.30 5.67
N HIS A 294 -51.67 46.28 5.50
CA HIS A 294 -52.14 45.63 4.24
C HIS A 294 -51.33 44.38 3.85
N SER A 295 -51.77 43.14 4.09
CA SER A 295 -53.07 42.48 3.91
C SER A 295 -53.53 42.42 2.45
N SER A 296 -53.45 41.21 1.88
CA SER A 296 -54.30 40.60 0.83
C SER A 296 -53.47 39.86 -0.22
N THR A 297 -53.85 38.75 -0.86
CA THR A 297 -54.98 37.81 -0.75
C THR A 297 -54.76 36.77 -1.87
N LYS A 298 -55.08 35.49 -1.58
CA LYS A 298 -55.49 34.36 -2.47
C LYS A 298 -54.57 33.75 -3.55
N ARG A 299 -54.40 32.42 -3.38
CA ARG A 299 -54.81 31.30 -4.27
C ARG A 299 -54.79 31.54 -5.79
N PHE A 300 -54.00 30.74 -6.49
CA PHE A 300 -54.48 29.54 -7.19
C PHE A 300 -53.46 28.41 -7.01
#